data_AF-A0A1I3QH71-F1
#
_entry.id   AF-A0A1I3QH71-F1
#
_cell.length_a   1.000
_cell.length_b   1.000
_cell.length_c   1.000
_cell.angle_alpha   90.00
_cell.angle_beta   90.00
_cell.angle_gamma   90.00
#
_symmetry.space_group_name_H-M   'P 1'
#
loop_
_entity.id
_entity.type
_entity.pdbx_description
1 polymer ?
#
loop_
_entity_poly.entity_id
_entity_poly.type
_entity_poly.pdbx_seq_one_letter_code
_entity_poly.pdbx_strand_id
1 'polypeptide(L)'
;MFIQTESTPNPATLKFLPGQTVLETGTADFPTAEAAAGSPLAARIYKVGNVAGVFFGADFVTVTKDDDTDWDHVKPAILGAIMEHFQSGDPVLEGTAAAPASGHADHDGPDSEIIQQIKELLDTRVRPAVAQDGGDITFHGFDRGIVYLHMQGACAGCPSSTLTLKMGIENLLRHYIPEVLEVRPVAA
;
A
#
# COMPACT_ATOMS: atom_id res chain seq x y z
N MET A 1 15.28 -8.75 -18.25
CA MET A 1 14.56 -7.83 -17.35
C MET A 1 15.47 -7.51 -16.18
N PHE A 2 15.57 -6.25 -15.76
CA PHE A 2 16.39 -5.83 -14.61
C PHE A 2 15.47 -5.21 -13.56
N ILE A 3 15.45 -5.77 -12.36
CA ILE A 3 14.58 -5.33 -11.26
C ILE A 3 15.46 -4.58 -10.25
N GLN A 4 15.15 -3.31 -9.99
CA GLN A 4 15.80 -2.52 -8.95
C GLN A 4 15.11 -2.77 -7.60
N THR A 5 15.82 -2.55 -6.51
CA THR A 5 15.23 -2.64 -5.16
C THR A 5 15.57 -1.42 -4.33
N GLU A 6 14.58 -0.91 -3.61
CA GLU A 6 14.70 0.25 -2.71
C GLU A 6 14.26 -0.14 -1.30
N SER A 7 14.97 0.38 -0.30
CA SER A 7 14.58 0.22 1.10
C SER A 7 13.39 1.13 1.41
N THR A 8 12.49 0.66 2.28
CA THR A 8 11.36 1.46 2.77
C THR A 8 11.62 1.88 4.23
N PRO A 9 10.87 2.84 4.78
CA PRO A 9 10.92 3.13 6.22
C PRO A 9 10.58 1.93 7.11
N ASN A 10 9.85 0.93 6.58
CA ASN A 10 9.59 -0.33 7.27
C ASN A 10 10.71 -1.36 6.96
N PRO A 11 11.54 -1.75 7.94
CA PRO A 11 12.65 -2.68 7.71
C PRO A 11 12.21 -4.09 7.29
N ALA A 12 10.97 -4.47 7.61
CA ALA A 12 10.38 -5.74 7.17
C ALA A 12 9.90 -5.69 5.72
N THR A 13 9.99 -4.54 5.05
CA THR A 13 9.38 -4.31 3.74
C THR A 13 10.38 -3.77 2.73
N LEU A 14 10.45 -4.39 1.56
CA LEU A 14 11.33 -3.99 0.46
C LEU A 14 10.51 -3.69 -0.79
N LYS A 15 10.85 -2.59 -1.47
CA LYS A 15 10.25 -2.17 -2.72
C LYS A 15 11.06 -2.71 -3.89
N PHE A 16 10.38 -3.32 -4.85
CA PHE A 16 10.91 -3.89 -6.08
C PHE A 16 10.36 -3.09 -7.25
N LEU A 17 11.24 -2.60 -8.13
CA LEU A 17 10.89 -1.82 -9.31
C LEU A 17 11.19 -2.66 -10.57
N PRO A 18 10.15 -3.25 -11.20
CA PRO A 18 10.30 -4.07 -12.41
C PRO A 18 10.81 -3.32 -13.64
N GLY A 19 10.76 -1.98 -13.63
CA GLY A 19 11.09 -1.13 -14.77
C GLY A 19 9.95 -1.02 -15.80
N GLN A 20 8.72 -1.40 -15.41
CA GLN A 20 7.51 -1.31 -16.22
C GLN A 20 6.28 -1.19 -15.32
N THR A 21 5.14 -0.82 -15.91
CA THR A 21 3.85 -0.73 -15.20
C THR A 21 3.49 -2.07 -14.57
N VAL A 22 3.12 -2.03 -13.28
CA VAL A 22 2.58 -3.16 -12.50
C VAL A 22 1.06 -3.08 -12.49
N LEU A 23 0.49 -1.93 -12.13
CA LEU A 23 -0.94 -1.65 -12.21
C LEU A 23 -1.19 -0.38 -13.04
N GLU A 24 -2.12 -0.46 -13.99
CA GLU A 24 -2.54 0.68 -14.80
C GLU A 24 -3.27 1.75 -13.97
N THR A 25 -4.02 1.31 -12.95
CA THR A 25 -4.80 2.19 -12.07
C THR A 25 -4.83 1.65 -10.65
N GLY A 26 -4.87 2.59 -9.69
CA GLY A 26 -5.05 2.27 -8.27
C GLY A 26 -3.89 1.48 -7.67
N THR A 27 -4.22 0.73 -6.63
CA THR A 27 -3.29 -0.09 -5.85
C THR A 27 -3.99 -1.41 -5.51
N ALA A 28 -3.20 -2.44 -5.18
CA ALA A 28 -3.73 -3.73 -4.74
C ALA A 28 -2.92 -4.25 -3.56
N ASP A 29 -3.63 -4.66 -2.50
CA ASP A 29 -3.04 -5.11 -1.25
C ASP A 29 -3.41 -6.58 -1.00
N PHE A 30 -2.40 -7.39 -0.71
CA PHE A 30 -2.52 -8.82 -0.46
C PHE A 30 -1.87 -9.13 0.89
N PRO A 31 -2.58 -8.92 2.01
CA PRO A 31 -2.04 -9.14 3.35
C PRO A 31 -1.93 -10.63 3.71
N THR A 32 -2.51 -11.53 2.92
CA THR A 32 -2.35 -12.98 3.10
C THR A 32 -2.23 -13.72 1.76
N ALA A 33 -1.75 -14.96 1.81
CA ALA A 33 -1.65 -15.84 0.64
C ALA A 33 -3.03 -16.16 0.03
N GLU A 34 -4.09 -16.22 0.84
CA GLU A 34 -5.46 -16.42 0.36
C GLU A 34 -5.97 -15.20 -0.41
N ALA A 35 -5.67 -13.99 0.07
CA ALA A 35 -6.02 -12.75 -0.64
C ALA A 35 -5.33 -12.66 -2.02
N ALA A 36 -4.16 -13.29 -2.16
CA ALA A 36 -3.39 -13.31 -3.41
C ALA A 36 -3.99 -14.20 -4.53
N ALA A 37 -5.08 -14.92 -4.28
CA ALA A 37 -5.68 -15.82 -5.27
C ALA A 37 -6.06 -15.13 -6.59
N GLY A 38 -6.44 -13.85 -6.55
CA GLY A 38 -6.78 -13.05 -7.73
C GLY A 38 -5.57 -12.43 -8.46
N SER A 39 -4.34 -12.78 -8.07
CA SER A 39 -3.12 -12.25 -8.69
C SER A 39 -2.09 -13.35 -8.93
N PRO A 40 -1.80 -13.70 -10.21
CA PRO A 40 -0.75 -14.65 -10.54
C PRO A 40 0.62 -14.16 -10.06
N LEU A 41 0.87 -12.85 -10.07
CA LEU A 41 2.10 -12.27 -9.52
C LEU A 41 2.19 -12.45 -8.00
N ALA A 42 1.16 -12.07 -7.25
CA ALA A 42 1.18 -12.16 -5.79
C ALA A 42 1.25 -13.62 -5.33
N ALA A 43 0.50 -14.51 -5.98
CA ALA A 43 0.54 -15.94 -5.70
C ALA A 43 1.93 -16.54 -5.95
N ARG A 44 2.66 -16.11 -6.99
CA ARG A 44 4.05 -16.53 -7.24
C ARG A 44 4.99 -16.03 -6.15
N ILE A 45 4.83 -14.79 -5.68
CA ILE A 45 5.63 -14.23 -4.58
C ILE A 45 5.36 -15.00 -3.28
N TYR A 46 4.10 -15.26 -2.93
CA TYR A 46 3.77 -16.05 -1.74
C TYR A 46 4.33 -17.48 -1.76
N LYS A 47 4.43 -18.10 -2.95
CA LYS A 47 5.04 -19.44 -3.11
C LYS A 47 6.52 -19.49 -2.79
N VAL A 48 7.22 -18.35 -2.75
CA VAL A 48 8.62 -18.28 -2.29
C VAL A 48 8.73 -18.67 -0.80
N GLY A 49 7.68 -18.45 -0.02
CA GLY A 49 7.68 -18.61 1.43
C GLY A 49 8.36 -17.43 2.15
N ASN A 50 8.17 -17.35 3.46
CA ASN A 50 8.69 -16.28 4.32
C ASN A 50 8.20 -14.86 3.95
N VAL A 51 6.98 -14.78 3.40
CA VAL A 51 6.33 -13.55 2.96
C VAL A 51 5.06 -13.34 3.78
N ALA A 52 5.01 -12.20 4.48
CA ALA A 52 3.89 -11.77 5.31
C ALA A 52 2.89 -10.90 4.55
N GLY A 53 3.30 -10.28 3.43
CA GLY A 53 2.47 -9.33 2.70
C GLY A 53 3.01 -9.01 1.32
N VAL A 54 2.12 -8.78 0.37
CA VAL A 54 2.46 -8.30 -0.99
C VAL A 54 1.55 -7.14 -1.32
N PHE A 55 2.12 -6.07 -1.88
CA PHE A 55 1.39 -4.88 -2.27
C PHE A 55 1.86 -4.39 -3.64
N PHE A 56 0.93 -3.94 -4.48
CA PHE A 56 1.22 -3.41 -5.81
C PHE A 56 0.84 -1.92 -5.90
N GLY A 57 1.82 -1.13 -6.33
CA GLY A 57 1.61 0.23 -6.80
C GLY A 57 1.56 0.29 -8.34
N ALA A 58 1.65 1.50 -8.88
CA ALA A 58 1.60 1.73 -10.32
C ALA A 58 2.77 1.06 -11.07
N ASP A 59 3.98 1.19 -10.56
CA ASP A 59 5.23 0.73 -11.21
C ASP A 59 6.14 -0.05 -10.26
N PHE A 60 5.64 -0.44 -9.10
CA PHE A 60 6.40 -1.17 -8.09
C PHE A 60 5.60 -2.28 -7.42
N VAL A 61 6.34 -3.26 -6.90
CA VAL A 61 5.84 -4.31 -6.03
C VAL A 61 6.54 -4.16 -4.69
N THR A 62 5.79 -4.16 -3.61
CA THR A 62 6.33 -4.16 -2.26
C THR A 62 6.08 -5.52 -1.63
N VAL A 63 7.11 -6.10 -1.01
CA VAL A 63 6.99 -7.37 -0.28
C VAL A 63 7.38 -7.14 1.16
N THR A 64 6.55 -7.61 2.09
CA THR A 64 6.83 -7.68 3.51
C THR A 64 7.23 -9.09 3.86
N LYS A 65 8.41 -9.28 4.47
CA LYS A 65 8.90 -10.58 4.93
C LYS A 65 8.38 -10.89 6.34
N ASP A 66 8.43 -12.17 6.71
CA ASP A 66 8.21 -12.57 8.11
C ASP A 66 9.32 -12.01 9.04
N ASP A 67 9.00 -11.86 10.33
CA ASP A 67 9.88 -11.22 11.32
C ASP A 67 11.25 -11.91 11.43
N ASP A 68 11.26 -13.24 11.43
CA ASP A 68 12.47 -14.08 11.60
C ASP A 68 13.28 -14.28 10.30
N THR A 69 12.91 -13.61 9.22
CA THR A 69 13.54 -13.79 7.89
C THR A 69 14.60 -12.72 7.63
N ASP A 70 15.72 -13.10 7.01
CA ASP A 70 16.70 -12.14 6.49
C ASP A 70 16.46 -11.84 5.00
N TRP A 71 16.57 -10.57 4.61
CA TRP A 71 16.42 -10.16 3.22
C TRP A 71 17.45 -10.83 2.30
N ASP A 72 18.67 -11.08 2.74
CA ASP A 72 19.70 -11.73 1.94
C ASP A 72 19.32 -13.17 1.52
N HIS A 73 18.45 -13.82 2.30
CA HIS A 73 17.98 -15.18 2.01
C HIS A 73 16.75 -15.21 1.10
N VAL A 74 15.81 -14.28 1.27
CA VAL A 74 14.52 -14.31 0.55
C VAL A 74 14.52 -13.45 -0.72
N LYS A 75 15.32 -12.38 -0.76
CA LYS A 75 15.37 -11.43 -1.89
C LYS A 75 15.70 -12.08 -3.23
N PRO A 76 16.69 -12.99 -3.37
CA PRO A 76 16.98 -13.61 -4.66
C PRO A 76 15.80 -14.40 -5.23
N ALA A 77 15.05 -15.10 -4.38
CA ALA A 77 13.89 -15.89 -4.79
C ALA A 77 12.70 -15.01 -5.19
N ILE A 78 12.46 -13.91 -4.47
CA ILE A 78 11.44 -12.91 -4.85
C ILE A 78 11.78 -12.27 -6.20
N LEU A 79 13.04 -11.88 -6.42
CA LEU A 79 13.49 -11.36 -7.72
C LEU A 79 13.24 -12.36 -8.85
N GLY A 80 13.51 -13.65 -8.61
CA GLY A 80 13.20 -14.74 -9.53
C GLY A 80 11.71 -14.83 -9.84
N ALA A 81 10.85 -14.82 -8.82
CA ALA A 81 9.39 -14.92 -8.97
C ALA A 81 8.80 -13.75 -9.77
N ILE A 82 9.22 -12.51 -9.48
CA ILE A 82 8.79 -11.32 -10.23
C ILE A 82 9.28 -11.40 -11.68
N MET A 83 10.55 -11.77 -11.88
CA MET A 83 11.13 -11.90 -13.21
C MET A 83 10.42 -12.96 -14.06
N GLU A 84 10.11 -14.12 -13.48
CA GLU A 84 9.38 -15.19 -14.12
C GLU A 84 7.95 -14.78 -14.50
N HIS A 85 7.27 -14.03 -13.63
CA HIS A 85 5.93 -13.52 -13.90
C HIS A 85 5.91 -12.66 -15.16
N PHE A 86 6.73 -11.63 -15.20
CA PHE A 86 6.75 -10.71 -16.34
C PHE A 86 7.30 -11.33 -17.63
N GLN A 87 8.10 -12.40 -17.55
CA GLN A 87 8.51 -13.17 -18.73
C GLN A 87 7.43 -14.12 -19.24
N SER A 88 6.53 -14.59 -18.36
CA SER A 88 5.45 -15.49 -18.76
C SER A 88 4.34 -14.81 -19.56
N GLY A 89 4.15 -13.50 -19.36
CA GLY A 89 3.06 -12.74 -20.00
C GLY A 89 1.69 -12.92 -19.33
N ASP A 90 1.62 -13.64 -18.20
CA ASP A 90 0.42 -13.71 -17.38
C ASP A 90 0.01 -12.32 -16.88
N PRO A 91 -1.29 -12.06 -16.68
CA PRO A 91 -1.74 -10.78 -16.13
C PRO A 91 -1.32 -10.64 -14.66
N VAL A 92 -1.05 -9.40 -14.22
CA VAL A 92 -0.73 -9.10 -12.81
C VAL A 92 -1.94 -9.38 -11.90
N LEU A 93 -3.15 -9.09 -12.37
CA LEU A 93 -4.43 -9.35 -11.69
C LEU A 93 -5.37 -10.14 -12.62
N GLU A 94 -6.07 -11.13 -12.08
CA GLU A 94 -7.17 -11.80 -12.76
C GLU A 94 -8.47 -10.99 -12.61
N GLY A 95 -9.03 -10.52 -13.74
CA GLY A 95 -10.26 -9.73 -13.75
C GLY A 95 -10.09 -8.26 -13.31
N THR A 96 -11.19 -7.56 -13.03
CA THR A 96 -11.22 -6.15 -12.61
C THR A 96 -10.88 -5.95 -11.12
N ALA A 97 -9.93 -6.71 -10.59
CA ALA A 97 -9.55 -6.68 -9.17
C ALA A 97 -8.68 -5.47 -8.77
N ALA A 98 -8.63 -4.41 -9.58
CA ALA A 98 -7.99 -3.15 -9.20
C ALA A 98 -8.97 -2.34 -8.34
N ALA A 99 -8.52 -1.87 -7.16
CA ALA A 99 -9.27 -0.88 -6.41
C ALA A 99 -9.43 0.40 -7.27
N PRO A 100 -10.57 1.10 -7.18
CA PRO A 100 -10.78 2.33 -7.95
C PRO A 100 -9.68 3.35 -7.66
N ALA A 101 -9.36 4.21 -8.65
CA ALA A 101 -8.24 5.17 -8.57
C ALA A 101 -8.29 6.08 -7.32
N SER A 102 -9.49 6.39 -6.82
CA SER A 102 -9.69 7.17 -5.61
C SER A 102 -9.52 6.38 -4.31
N GLY A 103 -9.65 5.04 -4.29
CA GLY A 103 -9.51 4.21 -3.08
C GLY A 103 -10.50 4.51 -1.92
N HIS A 104 -11.21 5.63 -1.96
CA HIS A 104 -12.07 6.13 -0.89
C HIS A 104 -13.54 5.75 -1.14
N ALA A 105 -14.24 5.28 -0.11
CA ALA A 105 -15.68 5.04 -0.19
C ALA A 105 -16.46 6.35 -0.36
N ASP A 106 -17.57 6.36 -1.10
CA ASP A 106 -18.47 7.53 -1.19
C ASP A 106 -19.22 7.74 0.13
N HIS A 107 -19.37 9.00 0.52
CA HIS A 107 -20.04 9.39 1.77
C HIS A 107 -21.00 10.54 1.52
N ASP A 108 -22.29 10.28 1.73
CA ASP A 108 -23.35 11.28 1.77
C ASP A 108 -23.72 11.56 3.23
N GLY A 109 -23.67 12.84 3.64
CA GLY A 109 -23.93 13.24 5.03
C GLY A 109 -23.61 14.70 5.31
N PRO A 110 -23.85 15.18 6.54
CA PRO A 110 -23.59 16.58 6.93
C PRO A 110 -22.11 16.97 6.80
N ASP A 111 -21.20 16.00 6.85
CA ASP A 111 -19.75 16.21 6.76
C ASP A 111 -19.20 16.00 5.33
N SER A 112 -20.06 15.93 4.30
CA SER A 112 -19.63 15.60 2.93
C SER A 112 -18.56 16.53 2.37
N GLU A 113 -18.66 17.85 2.64
CA GLU A 113 -17.67 18.83 2.22
C GLU A 113 -16.31 18.61 2.93
N ILE A 114 -16.33 18.31 4.23
CA ILE A 114 -15.11 18.03 5.01
C ILE A 114 -14.46 16.75 4.48
N ILE A 115 -15.25 15.69 4.27
CA ILE A 115 -14.78 14.41 3.75
C ILE A 115 -14.16 14.60 2.36
N GLN A 116 -14.76 15.42 1.51
CA GLN A 116 -14.20 15.72 0.19
C GLN A 116 -12.84 16.42 0.29
N GLN A 117 -12.70 17.41 1.18
CA GLN A 117 -11.42 18.08 1.42
C GLN A 117 -10.36 17.12 1.99
N ILE A 118 -10.74 16.22 2.90
CA ILE A 118 -9.84 15.18 3.43
C ILE A 118 -9.34 14.33 2.27
N LYS A 119 -10.23 13.76 1.47
CA LYS A 119 -9.86 12.90 0.32
C LYS A 119 -8.94 13.63 -0.65
N GLU A 120 -9.23 14.89 -0.98
CA GLU A 120 -8.40 15.70 -1.88
C GLU A 120 -7.00 15.92 -1.32
N LEU A 121 -6.86 16.23 -0.02
CA LEU A 121 -5.54 16.38 0.61
C LEU A 121 -4.78 15.06 0.66
N LEU A 122 -5.46 13.94 0.94
CA LEU A 122 -4.85 12.61 0.92
C LEU A 122 -4.31 12.30 -0.48
N ASP A 123 -5.12 12.47 -1.52
CA ASP A 123 -4.76 12.15 -2.90
C ASP A 123 -3.65 13.06 -3.46
N THR A 124 -3.69 14.35 -3.15
CA THR A 124 -2.77 15.33 -3.75
C THR A 124 -1.47 15.51 -2.97
N ARG A 125 -1.44 15.20 -1.66
CA ARG A 125 -0.28 15.48 -0.80
C ARG A 125 0.28 14.24 -0.11
N VAL A 126 -0.56 13.33 0.35
CA VAL A 126 -0.12 12.22 1.21
C VAL A 126 0.20 10.97 0.41
N ARG A 127 -0.73 10.49 -0.42
CA ARG A 127 -0.56 9.27 -1.23
C ARG A 127 0.68 9.32 -2.13
N PRO A 128 1.06 10.45 -2.76
CA PRO A 128 2.30 10.51 -3.54
C PRO A 128 3.56 10.23 -2.71
N ALA A 129 3.64 10.75 -1.48
CA ALA A 129 4.78 10.52 -0.59
C ALA A 129 4.78 9.07 -0.08
N VAL A 130 3.61 8.54 0.27
CA VAL A 130 3.46 7.16 0.73
C VAL A 130 3.80 6.13 -0.36
N ALA A 131 3.43 6.41 -1.62
CA ALA A 131 3.80 5.57 -2.75
C ALA A 131 5.31 5.54 -3.00
N GLN A 132 6.01 6.66 -2.76
CA GLN A 132 7.48 6.68 -2.78
C GLN A 132 8.06 5.73 -1.73
N ASP A 133 7.48 5.72 -0.53
CA ASP A 133 7.84 4.81 0.57
C ASP A 133 7.37 3.35 0.36
N GLY A 134 6.64 3.05 -0.72
CA GLY A 134 6.24 1.70 -1.09
C GLY A 134 4.93 1.21 -0.43
N GLY A 135 4.07 2.12 0.02
CA GLY A 135 2.73 1.80 0.52
C GLY A 135 1.62 2.59 -0.17
N ASP A 136 0.43 2.55 0.41
CA ASP A 136 -0.69 3.45 0.11
C ASP A 136 -1.54 3.67 1.37
N ILE A 137 -2.41 4.67 1.32
CA ILE A 137 -3.43 4.91 2.32
C ILE A 137 -4.79 5.17 1.67
N THR A 138 -5.85 4.68 2.28
CA THR A 138 -7.22 4.95 1.82
C THR A 138 -8.10 5.45 2.95
N PHE A 139 -9.00 6.37 2.64
CA PHE A 139 -9.96 6.91 3.59
C PHE A 139 -11.01 5.87 3.92
N HIS A 140 -11.18 5.60 5.22
CA HIS A 140 -12.21 4.72 5.73
C HIS A 140 -13.45 5.47 6.22
N GLY A 141 -13.25 6.59 6.91
CA GLY A 141 -14.36 7.33 7.49
C GLY A 141 -13.93 8.54 8.32
N PHE A 142 -14.90 9.37 8.65
CA PHE A 142 -14.75 10.53 9.52
C PHE A 142 -15.88 10.55 10.54
N ASP A 143 -15.55 10.59 11.83
CA ASP A 143 -16.52 10.67 12.93
C ASP A 143 -15.99 11.59 14.02
N ARG A 144 -16.76 12.62 14.38
CA ARG A 144 -16.48 13.54 15.50
C ARG A 144 -15.03 14.06 15.54
N GLY A 145 -14.52 14.48 14.39
CA GLY A 145 -13.16 15.00 14.24
C GLY A 145 -12.07 13.94 14.11
N ILE A 146 -12.42 12.65 14.08
CA ILE A 146 -11.45 11.55 13.93
C ILE A 146 -11.49 11.03 12.50
N VAL A 147 -10.36 11.08 11.81
CA VAL A 147 -10.17 10.50 10.48
C VAL A 147 -9.64 9.08 10.60
N TYR A 148 -10.35 8.11 10.03
CA TYR A 148 -9.97 6.72 9.99
C TYR A 148 -9.38 6.38 8.62
N LEU A 149 -8.19 5.78 8.61
CA LEU A 149 -7.45 5.44 7.39
C LEU A 149 -7.07 3.96 7.39
N HIS A 150 -7.17 3.31 6.24
CA HIS A 150 -6.50 2.03 5.99
C HIS A 150 -5.07 2.31 5.54
N MET A 151 -4.12 1.59 6.13
CA MET A 151 -2.69 1.67 5.81
C MET A 151 -2.30 0.39 5.07
N GLN A 152 -1.64 0.51 3.91
CA GLN A 152 -1.33 -0.62 3.03
C GLN A 152 0.16 -0.68 2.67
N GLY A 153 0.64 -1.84 2.24
CA GLY A 153 2.05 -2.04 1.88
C GLY A 153 3.02 -1.68 3.01
N ALA A 154 4.05 -0.89 2.70
CA ALA A 154 5.08 -0.51 3.68
C ALA A 154 4.56 0.32 4.88
N CYS A 155 3.36 0.90 4.77
CA CYS A 155 2.74 1.70 5.83
C CYS A 155 2.04 0.84 6.90
N ALA A 156 1.78 -0.44 6.59
CA ALA A 156 1.14 -1.39 7.49
C ALA A 156 2.16 -2.12 8.37
N GLY A 157 1.72 -2.60 9.54
CA GLY A 157 2.44 -3.61 10.33
C GLY A 157 3.68 -3.16 11.11
N CYS A 158 4.23 -1.96 10.88
CA CYS A 158 5.40 -1.45 11.62
C CYS A 158 5.02 -0.29 12.56
N PRO A 159 5.13 -0.44 13.90
CA PRO A 159 4.76 0.62 14.85
C PRO A 159 5.46 1.95 14.61
N SER A 160 6.74 1.93 14.20
CA SER A 160 7.53 3.14 13.94
C SER A 160 7.04 3.89 12.69
N SER A 161 6.82 3.16 11.59
CA SER A 161 6.31 3.73 10.34
C SER A 161 4.90 4.27 10.51
N THR A 162 4.01 3.50 11.17
CA THR A 162 2.63 3.90 11.41
C THR A 162 2.54 5.13 12.31
N LEU A 163 3.38 5.25 13.35
CA LEU A 163 3.36 6.42 14.24
C LEU A 163 3.81 7.69 13.50
N THR A 164 4.92 7.63 12.78
CA THR A 164 5.48 8.79 12.08
C THR A 164 4.53 9.26 10.97
N LEU A 165 3.99 8.32 10.20
CA LEU A 165 3.02 8.62 9.15
C LEU A 165 1.74 9.20 9.74
N LYS A 166 1.18 8.60 10.81
CA LYS A 166 0.02 9.14 11.53
C LYS A 166 0.25 10.60 11.91
N MET A 167 1.37 10.91 12.56
CA MET A 167 1.66 12.27 13.01
C MET A 167 1.81 13.25 11.83
N GLY A 168 2.45 12.83 10.74
CA GLY A 168 2.59 13.64 9.52
C GLY A 168 1.23 13.97 8.90
N ILE A 169 0.37 12.96 8.74
CA ILE A 169 -0.98 13.13 8.17
C ILE A 169 -1.85 13.98 9.09
N GLU A 170 -1.84 13.71 10.39
CA GLU A 170 -2.64 14.45 11.37
C GLU A 170 -2.26 15.94 11.36
N ASN A 171 -0.97 16.26 11.37
CA ASN A 171 -0.51 17.66 11.30
C ASN A 171 -0.95 18.34 9.99
N LEU A 172 -0.87 17.64 8.86
CA LEU A 172 -1.29 18.17 7.57
C LEU A 172 -2.79 18.42 7.55
N LEU A 173 -3.60 17.43 7.92
CA LEU A 173 -5.06 17.56 7.89
C LEU A 173 -5.54 18.64 8.85
N ARG A 174 -5.02 18.70 10.07
CA ARG A 174 -5.36 19.74 11.07
C ARG A 174 -4.99 21.14 10.63
N HIS A 175 -3.96 21.30 9.80
CA HIS A 175 -3.55 22.59 9.27
C HIS A 175 -4.57 23.15 8.27
N TYR A 176 -5.13 22.29 7.42
CA TYR A 176 -6.06 22.70 6.36
C TYR A 176 -7.54 22.55 6.74
N ILE A 177 -7.86 21.66 7.68
CA ILE A 177 -9.21 21.27 8.09
C ILE A 177 -9.28 21.31 9.63
N PRO A 178 -9.65 22.45 10.24
CA PRO A 178 -9.67 22.64 11.70
C PRO A 178 -10.58 21.68 12.46
N GLU A 179 -11.58 21.08 11.78
CA GLU A 179 -12.50 20.09 12.32
C GLU A 179 -11.84 18.73 12.56
N VAL A 180 -10.70 18.45 11.90
CA VAL A 180 -9.89 17.27 12.18
C VAL A 180 -9.18 17.46 13.52
N LEU A 181 -9.28 16.47 14.39
CA LEU A 181 -8.67 16.45 15.73
C LEU A 181 -7.64 15.34 15.85
N GLU A 182 -7.89 14.19 15.22
CA GLU A 182 -7.04 13.00 15.32
C GLU A 182 -7.09 12.15 14.04
N VAL A 183 -5.99 11.48 13.72
CA VAL A 183 -5.95 10.39 12.71
C VAL A 183 -5.76 9.04 13.39
N ARG A 184 -6.54 8.03 12.98
CA ARG A 184 -6.41 6.65 13.48
C ARG A 184 -6.32 5.64 12.35
N PRO A 185 -5.41 4.66 12.42
CA PRO A 185 -5.45 3.52 11.53
C PRO A 185 -6.68 2.65 11.87
N VAL A 186 -7.29 2.07 10.85
CA VAL A 186 -8.24 0.96 11.02
C VAL A 186 -7.42 -0.32 11.18
N ALA A 187 -7.83 -1.21 12.10
CA ALA A 187 -7.19 -2.52 12.21
C ALA A 187 -7.50 -3.34 10.94
N ALA A 188 -6.47 -3.97 10.38
CA ALA A 188 -6.61 -4.96 9.31
C ALA A 188 -7.25 -6.25 9.84
#